data_AF-A0A1F7N510-F1
#
_entry.id   AF-A0A1F7N510-F1
#
_cell.length_a   1.000
_cell.length_b   1.000
_cell.length_c   1.000
_cell.angle_alpha   90.00
_cell.angle_beta   90.00
_cell.angle_gamma   90.00
#
_symmetry.space_group_name_H-M   'P 1'
#
loop_
_entity.id
_entity.type
_entity.pdbx_description
1 polymer ?
#
loop_
_entity_poly.entity_id
_entity_poly.type
_entity_poly.pdbx_seq_one_letter_code
_entity_poly.pdbx_strand_id
1 'polypeptide(L)'
;MTPAAALGVVGAYAAANWVAHHLWAPPGGRAGYVLAVPVLVGIVLPAWVLARRAPGLLGLARRDAVAVPAALVAGVLILGLLARGAPGAEPARLGALALHLIPPSLAETLVFLGVLLAALQPRAGGVGAAAVASVAFGLYHFTFYPPWNTWPVALRLTLVWLAVSAVFALTRSVWAAAAFNTLMAVTGFVVNRVTRLDTEPVALAAVLAAVALAAPAAVRAVRGPVRRRT
;
A
#
# COMPACT_ATOMS: atom_id res chain seq x y z
N MET A 1 19.51 5.52 1.22
CA MET A 1 19.33 4.21 1.87
C MET A 1 20.07 3.18 1.02
N THR A 2 20.68 2.16 1.62
CA THR A 2 21.34 1.10 0.83
C THR A 2 20.28 0.13 0.29
N PRO A 3 20.50 -0.52 -0.87
CA PRO A 3 19.62 -1.56 -1.38
C PRO A 3 19.39 -2.69 -0.37
N ALA A 4 20.43 -3.09 0.37
CA ALA A 4 20.33 -4.12 1.41
C ALA A 4 19.32 -3.76 2.53
N ALA A 5 19.33 -2.50 3.02
CA ALA A 5 18.38 -2.06 4.03
C ALA A 5 16.95 -2.01 3.47
N ALA A 6 16.78 -1.64 2.20
CA ALA A 6 15.47 -1.64 1.54
C ALA A 6 14.92 -3.06 1.39
N LEU A 7 15.76 -4.01 0.98
CA LEU A 7 15.41 -5.43 0.93
C LEU A 7 15.08 -5.98 2.32
N GLY A 8 15.76 -5.52 3.37
CA GLY A 8 15.41 -5.87 4.76
C GLY A 8 13.99 -5.45 5.14
N VAL A 9 13.56 -4.24 4.77
CA VAL A 9 12.18 -3.76 5.02
C VAL A 9 11.16 -4.57 4.20
N VAL A 10 11.43 -4.80 2.91
CA VAL A 10 10.56 -5.60 2.05
C VAL A 10 10.44 -7.03 2.56
N GLY A 11 11.57 -7.64 2.93
CA GLY A 11 11.63 -8.99 3.50
C GLY A 11 10.90 -9.09 4.83
N ALA A 12 11.05 -8.11 5.73
CA ALA A 12 10.31 -8.06 6.99
C ALA A 12 8.80 -7.99 6.76
N TYR A 13 8.35 -7.15 5.82
CA TYR A 13 6.93 -7.04 5.48
C TYR A 13 6.38 -8.33 4.86
N ALA A 14 7.11 -8.92 3.91
CA ALA A 14 6.75 -10.20 3.28
C ALA A 14 6.69 -11.35 4.30
N ALA A 15 7.69 -11.45 5.18
CA ALA A 15 7.74 -12.47 6.22
C ALA A 15 6.61 -12.30 7.24
N ALA A 16 6.35 -11.08 7.71
CA ALA A 16 5.26 -10.80 8.63
C ALA A 16 3.89 -11.16 8.03
N ASN A 17 3.67 -10.82 6.74
CA ASN A 17 2.45 -11.19 6.04
C ASN A 17 2.33 -12.72 5.89
N TRP A 18 3.40 -13.38 5.44
CA TRP A 18 3.40 -14.84 5.27
C TRP A 18 3.12 -15.56 6.58
N VAL A 19 3.79 -15.18 7.68
CA VAL A 19 3.56 -15.76 9.02
C VAL A 19 2.10 -15.58 9.43
N ALA A 20 1.54 -14.38 9.27
CA ALA A 20 0.16 -14.09 9.65
C ALA A 20 -0.89 -14.85 8.82
N HIS A 21 -0.54 -15.24 7.59
CA HIS A 21 -1.37 -16.06 6.70
C HIS A 21 -0.95 -17.54 6.66
N HIS A 22 -0.01 -18.06 7.43
CA HIS A 22 0.37 -19.48 7.28
C HIS A 22 0.73 -20.18 8.57
N LEU A 23 1.24 -19.44 9.56
CA LEU A 23 1.73 -20.02 10.80
C LEU A 23 1.00 -19.52 12.03
N TRP A 24 0.52 -18.28 12.02
CA TRP A 24 0.04 -17.63 13.22
C TRP A 24 -1.15 -16.73 12.95
N ALA A 25 -2.26 -16.96 13.66
CA ALA A 25 -3.37 -16.02 13.70
C ALA A 25 -3.06 -14.92 14.73
N PRO A 26 -2.95 -13.65 14.34
CA PRO A 26 -2.69 -12.57 15.28
C PRO A 26 -3.80 -12.46 16.34
N PRO A 27 -3.47 -12.20 17.62
CA PRO A 27 -4.46 -11.99 18.66
C PRO A 27 -5.37 -10.81 18.31
N GLY A 28 -6.67 -10.93 18.57
CA GLY A 28 -7.68 -9.95 18.12
C GLY A 28 -8.07 -10.09 16.65
N GLY A 29 -7.73 -11.22 16.01
CA GLY A 29 -8.16 -11.58 14.66
C GLY A 29 -7.74 -10.55 13.62
N ARG A 30 -8.71 -10.02 12.87
CA ARG A 30 -8.46 -9.03 11.81
C ARG A 30 -7.82 -7.75 12.33
N ALA A 31 -8.25 -7.23 13.48
CA ALA A 31 -7.66 -6.02 14.05
C ALA A 31 -6.19 -6.25 14.39
N GLY A 32 -5.89 -7.38 15.03
CA GLY A 32 -4.51 -7.80 15.32
C GLY A 32 -3.65 -7.89 14.07
N TYR A 33 -4.17 -8.51 13.01
CA TYR A 33 -3.50 -8.58 11.72
C TYR A 33 -3.21 -7.20 11.13
N VAL A 34 -4.20 -6.31 11.06
CA VAL A 34 -4.03 -4.97 10.47
C VAL A 34 -3.03 -4.13 11.26
N LEU A 35 -3.08 -4.21 12.60
CA LEU A 35 -2.15 -3.49 13.45
C LEU A 35 -0.73 -4.04 13.30
N ALA A 36 -0.55 -5.37 13.34
CA ALA A 36 0.77 -5.98 13.28
C ALA A 36 1.43 -5.83 11.90
N VAL A 37 0.72 -6.23 10.83
CA VAL A 37 1.33 -6.38 9.51
C VAL A 37 1.30 -5.05 8.73
N PRO A 38 0.14 -4.51 8.29
CA PRO A 38 0.10 -3.20 7.65
C PRO A 38 0.62 -2.05 8.50
N VAL A 39 0.15 -1.88 9.74
CA VAL A 39 0.48 -0.66 10.50
C VAL A 39 1.90 -0.69 11.04
N LEU A 40 2.28 -1.69 11.85
CA LEU A 40 3.61 -1.69 12.47
C LEU A 40 4.73 -1.99 11.45
N VAL A 41 4.62 -3.08 10.69
CA VAL A 41 5.69 -3.47 9.75
C VAL A 41 5.57 -2.73 8.42
N GLY A 42 4.35 -2.54 7.92
CA GLY A 42 4.12 -1.96 6.60
C GLY A 42 4.10 -0.43 6.54
N ILE A 43 3.81 0.26 7.66
CA ILE A 43 3.71 1.74 7.69
C ILE A 43 4.76 2.33 8.63
N VAL A 44 4.76 1.94 9.91
CA VAL A 44 5.64 2.54 10.92
C VAL A 44 7.11 2.27 10.60
N LEU A 45 7.49 1.04 10.29
CA LEU A 45 8.88 0.70 9.93
C LEU A 45 9.40 1.46 8.71
N PRO A 46 8.75 1.44 7.52
CA PRO A 46 9.22 2.23 6.37
C PRO A 46 9.12 3.73 6.63
N ALA A 47 8.07 4.24 7.29
CA ALA A 47 7.98 5.65 7.68
C ALA A 47 9.15 6.05 8.59
N TRP A 48 9.57 5.18 9.50
CA TRP A 48 10.71 5.43 10.37
C TRP A 48 11.95 5.66 9.51
N VAL A 49 12.25 4.72 8.60
CA VAL A 49 13.37 4.82 7.65
C VAL A 49 13.30 6.11 6.81
N LEU A 50 12.11 6.44 6.30
CA LEU A 50 11.88 7.59 5.44
C LEU A 50 11.94 8.93 6.18
N ALA A 51 11.57 9.00 7.45
CA ALA A 51 11.56 10.26 8.22
C ALA A 51 12.94 10.95 8.24
N ARG A 52 14.04 10.19 8.15
CA ARG A 52 15.40 10.75 8.08
C ARG A 52 15.91 10.99 6.66
N ARG A 53 15.34 10.32 5.66
CA ARG A 53 15.91 10.26 4.30
C ARG A 53 15.07 11.01 3.26
N ALA A 54 13.76 10.96 3.42
CA ALA A 54 12.78 11.58 2.55
C ALA A 54 11.53 12.00 3.36
N PRO A 55 11.66 12.85 4.40
CA PRO A 55 10.53 13.25 5.26
C PRO A 55 9.39 13.93 4.49
N GLY A 56 9.68 14.51 3.33
CA GLY A 56 8.68 15.11 2.43
C GLY A 56 7.68 14.10 1.84
N LEU A 57 7.95 12.79 1.91
CA LEU A 57 7.02 11.75 1.48
C LEU A 57 5.99 11.37 2.55
N LEU A 58 6.21 11.74 3.82
CA LEU A 58 5.38 11.29 4.96
C LEU A 58 4.33 12.30 5.42
N GLY A 59 4.34 13.51 4.87
CA GLY A 59 3.32 14.52 5.16
C GLY A 59 2.53 14.86 3.92
N LEU A 60 1.40 15.54 4.13
CA LEU A 60 0.63 16.14 3.04
C LEU A 60 1.33 17.41 2.56
N ALA A 61 1.52 17.51 1.25
CA ALA A 61 2.02 18.67 0.54
C ALA A 61 0.89 19.33 -0.25
N ARG A 62 1.06 20.61 -0.64
CA ARG A 62 0.04 21.33 -1.44
C ARG A 62 -0.37 20.60 -2.71
N ARG A 63 0.58 19.90 -3.37
CA ARG A 63 0.31 19.09 -4.57
C ARG A 63 -0.69 17.95 -4.32
N ASP A 64 -0.78 17.46 -3.08
CA ASP A 64 -1.68 16.34 -2.75
C ASP A 64 -3.15 16.75 -2.83
N ALA A 65 -3.45 18.05 -2.68
CA ALA A 65 -4.80 18.59 -2.87
C ALA A 65 -5.33 18.40 -4.31
N VAL A 66 -4.45 18.23 -5.30
CA VAL A 66 -4.83 17.96 -6.69
C VAL A 66 -4.52 16.51 -7.06
N ALA A 67 -3.37 15.99 -6.64
CA ALA A 67 -2.92 14.65 -6.99
C ALA A 67 -3.81 13.55 -6.42
N VAL A 68 -4.28 13.67 -5.17
CA VAL A 68 -5.13 12.65 -4.54
C VAL A 68 -6.50 12.60 -5.24
N PRO A 69 -7.23 13.72 -5.44
CA PRO A 69 -8.48 13.68 -6.22
C PRO A 69 -8.29 13.13 -7.64
N ALA A 70 -7.24 13.53 -8.36
CA ALA A 70 -6.97 13.02 -9.71
C ALA A 70 -6.72 11.50 -9.72
N ALA A 71 -5.96 10.99 -8.76
CA ALA A 71 -5.72 9.56 -8.59
C ALA A 71 -7.00 8.79 -8.23
N LEU A 72 -7.86 9.35 -7.36
CA LEU A 72 -9.16 8.78 -7.05
C LEU A 72 -10.06 8.72 -8.29
N VAL A 73 -10.14 9.80 -9.07
CA VAL A 73 -10.91 9.81 -10.33
C VAL A 73 -10.39 8.74 -11.29
N ALA A 74 -9.09 8.67 -11.53
CA ALA A 74 -8.50 7.65 -12.39
C ALA A 74 -8.82 6.22 -11.89
N GLY A 75 -8.71 5.99 -10.58
CA GLY A 75 -9.05 4.69 -9.98
C GLY A 75 -10.52 4.34 -10.09
N VAL A 76 -11.43 5.31 -9.91
CA VAL A 76 -12.89 5.12 -10.07
C VAL A 76 -13.23 4.80 -11.53
N LEU A 77 -12.60 5.49 -12.49
CA LEU A 77 -12.79 5.20 -13.91
C LEU A 77 -12.36 3.77 -14.27
N ILE A 78 -11.19 3.34 -13.81
CA ILE A 78 -10.72 1.96 -14.03
C ILE A 78 -11.63 0.94 -13.34
N LEU A 79 -12.03 1.20 -12.09
CA LEU A 79 -13.00 0.36 -11.37
C LEU A 79 -14.30 0.23 -12.16
N GLY A 80 -14.87 1.35 -12.64
CA GLY A 80 -16.10 1.35 -13.43
C GLY A 80 -15.97 0.67 -14.79
N LEU A 81 -14.77 0.64 -15.38
CA LEU A 81 -14.49 -0.09 -16.62
C LEU A 81 -14.36 -1.60 -16.37
N LEU A 82 -13.62 -2.00 -15.33
CA LEU A 82 -13.27 -3.41 -15.08
C LEU A 82 -14.31 -4.17 -14.25
N ALA A 83 -15.08 -3.47 -13.41
CA ALA A 83 -16.13 -4.05 -12.57
C ALA A 83 -17.54 -3.82 -13.15
N ARG A 84 -17.66 -3.37 -14.40
CA ARG A 84 -18.96 -3.12 -15.04
C ARG A 84 -19.77 -4.42 -15.09
N GLY A 85 -20.97 -4.39 -14.49
CA GLY A 85 -21.84 -5.56 -14.42
C GLY A 85 -21.33 -6.69 -13.52
N ALA A 86 -20.24 -6.47 -12.77
CA ALA A 86 -19.75 -7.44 -11.81
C ALA A 86 -20.66 -7.47 -10.57
N PRO A 87 -21.07 -8.67 -10.09
CA PRO A 87 -21.78 -8.79 -8.82
C PRO A 87 -20.95 -8.18 -7.67
N GLY A 88 -21.59 -7.40 -6.80
CA GLY A 88 -20.93 -6.76 -5.66
C GLY A 88 -20.27 -5.41 -5.94
N ALA A 89 -20.61 -4.75 -7.06
CA ALA A 89 -20.22 -3.37 -7.36
C ALA A 89 -21.13 -2.30 -6.72
N GLU A 90 -21.98 -2.69 -5.75
CA GLU A 90 -22.87 -1.79 -5.00
C GLU A 90 -22.05 -0.73 -4.24
N PRO A 91 -22.43 0.57 -4.27
CA PRO A 91 -21.67 1.66 -3.66
C PRO A 91 -21.30 1.43 -2.18
N ALA A 92 -22.23 0.88 -1.40
CA ALA A 92 -22.00 0.60 0.02
C ALA A 92 -20.86 -0.42 0.24
N ARG A 93 -20.83 -1.49 -0.56
CA ARG A 93 -19.77 -2.49 -0.51
C ARG A 93 -18.43 -1.93 -0.96
N LEU A 94 -18.41 -1.12 -2.02
CA LEU A 94 -17.20 -0.46 -2.50
C LEU A 94 -16.59 0.44 -1.42
N GLY A 95 -17.42 1.22 -0.71
CA GLY A 95 -16.99 2.06 0.41
C GLY A 95 -16.43 1.24 1.57
N ALA A 96 -17.10 0.16 1.97
CA ALA A 96 -16.63 -0.74 3.03
C ALA A 96 -15.30 -1.41 2.68
N LEU A 97 -15.16 -1.91 1.43
CA LEU A 97 -13.91 -2.48 0.93
C LEU A 97 -12.78 -1.44 0.94
N ALA A 98 -13.05 -0.22 0.49
CA ALA A 98 -12.04 0.85 0.50
C ALA A 98 -11.50 1.08 1.92
N LEU A 99 -12.37 1.19 2.94
CA LEU A 99 -11.94 1.36 4.33
C LEU A 99 -11.06 0.21 4.82
N HIS A 100 -11.40 -1.03 4.49
CA HIS A 100 -10.58 -2.19 4.83
C HIS A 100 -9.24 -2.25 4.09
N LEU A 101 -9.15 -1.63 2.91
CA LEU A 101 -7.99 -1.73 2.04
C LEU A 101 -7.05 -0.52 2.14
N ILE A 102 -7.46 0.58 2.76
CA ILE A 102 -6.58 1.73 3.03
C ILE A 102 -5.30 1.30 3.79
N PRO A 103 -5.35 0.57 4.92
CA PRO A 103 -4.14 0.19 5.65
C PRO A 103 -3.14 -0.63 4.81
N PRO A 104 -3.52 -1.77 4.18
CA PRO A 104 -2.57 -2.53 3.36
C PRO A 104 -2.09 -1.74 2.13
N SER A 105 -2.96 -0.96 1.49
CA SER A 105 -2.55 -0.19 0.30
C SER A 105 -1.55 0.92 0.63
N LEU A 106 -1.70 1.60 1.78
CA LEU A 106 -0.72 2.57 2.25
C LEU A 106 0.61 1.89 2.64
N ALA A 107 0.53 0.75 3.33
CA ALA A 107 1.69 -0.05 3.69
C ALA A 107 2.51 -0.45 2.47
N GLU A 108 1.87 -1.04 1.46
CA GLU A 108 2.49 -1.44 0.20
C GLU A 108 3.13 -0.23 -0.51
N THR A 109 2.45 0.91 -0.51
CA THR A 109 2.97 2.13 -1.15
C THR A 109 4.27 2.59 -0.44
N LEU A 110 4.30 2.59 0.89
CA LEU A 110 5.49 2.99 1.64
C LEU A 110 6.63 1.98 1.48
N VAL A 111 6.35 0.68 1.46
CA VAL A 111 7.36 -0.37 1.31
C VAL A 111 7.93 -0.40 -0.10
N PHE A 112 7.11 -0.52 -1.13
CA PHE A 112 7.58 -0.76 -2.49
C PHE A 112 7.92 0.54 -3.24
N LEU A 113 7.19 1.64 -3.05
CA LEU A 113 7.55 2.94 -3.66
C LEU A 113 8.45 3.76 -2.75
N GLY A 114 8.01 3.97 -1.50
CA GLY A 114 8.73 4.83 -0.56
C GLY A 114 10.13 4.30 -0.28
N VAL A 115 10.26 3.00 0.00
CA VAL A 115 11.53 2.38 0.39
C VAL A 115 12.24 1.72 -0.79
N LEU A 116 11.67 0.69 -1.41
CA LEU A 116 12.37 -0.12 -2.41
C LEU A 116 12.72 0.68 -3.67
N LEU A 117 11.73 1.30 -4.33
CA LEU A 117 11.98 2.11 -5.52
C LEU A 117 12.98 3.22 -5.24
N ALA A 118 12.80 3.99 -4.14
CA ALA A 118 13.71 5.07 -3.79
C ALA A 118 15.16 4.62 -3.53
N ALA A 119 15.36 3.40 -3.02
CA ALA A 119 16.70 2.83 -2.81
C ALA A 119 17.38 2.39 -4.11
N LEU A 120 16.59 1.95 -5.09
CA LEU A 120 17.09 1.45 -6.38
C LEU A 120 17.26 2.56 -7.42
N GLN A 121 16.48 3.64 -7.32
CA GLN A 121 16.47 4.74 -8.30
C GLN A 121 17.87 5.30 -8.63
N PRO A 122 18.82 5.49 -7.69
CA PRO A 122 20.17 5.98 -8.01
C PRO A 122 21.02 5.03 -8.86
N ARG A 123 20.69 3.73 -8.90
CA ARG A 123 21.46 2.70 -9.62
C ARG A 123 20.77 2.19 -10.87
N ALA A 124 19.45 2.01 -10.81
CA ALA A 124 18.65 1.43 -11.88
C ALA A 124 17.86 2.48 -12.70
N GLY A 125 17.97 3.76 -12.35
CA GLY A 125 17.11 4.82 -12.89
C GLY A 125 15.65 4.68 -12.43
N GLY A 126 14.80 5.63 -12.83
CA GLY A 126 13.38 5.63 -12.44
C GLY A 126 12.61 4.42 -13.01
N VAL A 127 12.81 4.13 -14.29
CA VAL A 127 12.13 3.02 -14.99
C VAL A 127 12.57 1.67 -14.44
N GLY A 128 13.88 1.43 -14.31
CA GLY A 128 14.40 0.17 -13.77
C GLY A 128 13.99 -0.06 -12.32
N ALA A 129 14.01 0.98 -11.49
CA ALA A 129 13.54 0.88 -10.10
C ALA A 129 12.03 0.59 -10.02
N ALA A 130 11.21 1.20 -10.88
CA ALA A 130 9.77 0.93 -10.95
C ALA A 130 9.49 -0.51 -11.42
N ALA A 131 10.22 -1.02 -12.40
CA ALA A 131 10.10 -2.41 -12.85
C ALA A 131 10.41 -3.41 -11.73
N VAL A 132 11.54 -3.23 -11.03
CA VAL A 132 11.93 -4.11 -9.90
C VAL A 132 10.91 -4.04 -8.76
N ALA A 133 10.46 -2.83 -8.39
CA ALA A 133 9.45 -2.67 -7.34
C ALA A 133 8.12 -3.34 -7.70
N SER A 134 7.74 -3.29 -8.97
CA SER A 134 6.51 -3.92 -9.48
C SER A 134 6.59 -5.43 -9.46
N VAL A 135 7.71 -6.01 -9.88
CA VAL A 135 7.94 -7.46 -9.79
C VAL A 135 7.94 -7.90 -8.32
N ALA A 136 8.61 -7.15 -7.44
CA ALA A 136 8.62 -7.44 -6.01
C ALA A 136 7.21 -7.40 -5.40
N PHE A 137 6.37 -6.44 -5.79
CA PHE A 137 4.97 -6.39 -5.37
C PHE A 137 4.14 -7.58 -5.89
N GLY A 138 4.32 -7.96 -7.16
CA GLY A 138 3.69 -9.15 -7.72
C GLY A 138 4.06 -10.42 -6.97
N LEU A 139 5.36 -10.64 -6.72
CA LEU A 139 5.86 -11.79 -5.98
C LEU A 139 5.47 -11.78 -4.50
N TYR A 140 5.36 -10.61 -3.88
CA TYR A 140 4.85 -10.48 -2.51
C TYR A 140 3.48 -11.13 -2.34
N HIS A 141 2.66 -11.24 -3.40
CA HIS A 141 1.33 -11.83 -3.27
C HIS A 141 1.32 -13.34 -3.02
N PHE A 142 2.44 -14.04 -3.23
CA PHE A 142 2.60 -15.42 -2.78
C PHE A 142 2.61 -15.56 -1.25
N THR A 143 2.66 -14.46 -0.50
CA THR A 143 2.52 -14.46 0.96
C THR A 143 1.07 -14.53 1.45
N PHE A 144 0.08 -14.42 0.56
CA PHE A 144 -1.34 -14.57 0.89
C PHE A 144 -1.86 -15.99 0.62
N TYR A 145 -3.08 -16.27 1.08
CA TYR A 145 -3.87 -17.42 0.65
C TYR A 145 -4.47 -17.23 -0.76
N PRO A 146 -4.96 -18.32 -1.41
CA PRO A 146 -5.78 -18.21 -2.61
C PRO A 146 -6.94 -17.21 -2.47
N PRO A 147 -7.35 -16.52 -3.56
CA PRO A 147 -6.85 -16.66 -4.92
C PRO A 147 -5.58 -15.86 -5.23
N TRP A 148 -4.99 -15.18 -4.24
CA TRP A 148 -3.96 -14.15 -4.47
C TRP A 148 -2.56 -14.71 -4.78
N ASN A 149 -2.28 -15.96 -4.41
CA ASN A 149 -0.96 -16.60 -4.49
C ASN A 149 -0.76 -17.44 -5.75
N THR A 150 -1.22 -16.96 -6.90
CA THR A 150 -1.05 -17.65 -8.18
C THR A 150 -0.23 -16.82 -9.16
N TRP A 151 0.48 -17.49 -10.08
CA TRP A 151 1.28 -16.80 -11.12
C TRP A 151 0.47 -15.82 -11.97
N PRO A 152 -0.73 -16.17 -12.49
CA PRO A 152 -1.53 -15.21 -13.26
C PRO A 152 -1.87 -13.94 -12.47
N VAL A 153 -2.13 -14.10 -11.16
CA VAL A 153 -2.44 -12.96 -10.28
C VAL A 153 -1.18 -12.14 -10.02
N ALA A 154 -0.05 -12.76 -9.70
CA ALA A 154 1.23 -12.06 -9.49
C ALA A 154 1.66 -11.24 -10.72
N LEU A 155 1.53 -11.80 -11.93
CA LEU A 155 1.83 -11.09 -13.18
C LEU A 155 0.88 -9.91 -13.40
N ARG A 156 -0.43 -10.11 -13.21
CA ARG A 156 -1.42 -9.01 -13.28
C ARG A 156 -1.11 -7.91 -12.28
N LEU A 157 -0.75 -8.27 -11.05
CA LEU A 157 -0.43 -7.31 -9.98
C LEU A 157 0.90 -6.59 -10.22
N THR A 158 1.84 -7.21 -10.94
CA THR A 158 3.04 -6.52 -11.46
C THR A 158 2.63 -5.37 -12.38
N LEU A 159 1.68 -5.59 -13.30
CA LEU A 159 1.18 -4.54 -14.20
C LEU A 159 0.41 -3.45 -13.44
N VAL A 160 -0.42 -3.84 -12.46
CA VAL A 160 -1.10 -2.89 -11.58
C VAL A 160 -0.09 -2.02 -10.83
N TRP A 161 0.99 -2.60 -10.31
CA TRP A 161 2.01 -1.82 -9.59
C TRP A 161 2.82 -0.90 -10.48
N LEU A 162 3.00 -1.24 -11.77
CA LEU A 162 3.56 -0.30 -12.74
C LEU A 162 2.66 0.94 -12.89
N ALA A 163 1.33 0.76 -12.92
CA ALA A 163 0.39 1.88 -12.93
C ALA A 163 0.46 2.72 -11.65
N VAL A 164 0.54 2.08 -10.47
CA VAL A 164 0.74 2.76 -9.18
C VAL A 164 2.06 3.56 -9.19
N SER A 165 3.13 2.97 -9.73
CA SER A 165 4.44 3.62 -9.90
C SER A 165 4.37 4.81 -10.87
N ALA A 166 3.59 4.71 -11.94
CA ALA A 166 3.36 5.81 -12.88
C ALA A 166 2.60 6.98 -12.21
N VAL A 167 1.56 6.69 -11.43
CA VAL A 167 0.86 7.71 -10.62
C VAL A 167 1.85 8.41 -9.69
N PHE A 168 2.72 7.67 -9.01
CA PHE A 168 3.77 8.27 -8.17
C PHE A 168 4.77 9.10 -8.98
N ALA A 169 5.19 8.65 -10.15
CA ALA A 169 6.13 9.38 -10.99
C ALA A 169 5.55 10.72 -11.47
N LEU A 170 4.29 10.72 -11.91
CA LEU A 170 3.58 11.90 -12.42
C LEU A 170 3.24 12.92 -11.31
N THR A 171 2.77 12.43 -10.17
CA THR A 171 2.29 13.30 -9.09
C THR A 171 3.35 13.62 -8.05
N ARG A 172 4.40 12.79 -7.96
CA ARG A 172 5.39 12.80 -6.87
C ARG A 172 4.74 12.66 -5.49
N SER A 173 3.56 12.04 -5.42
CA SER A 173 2.74 11.90 -4.21
C SER A 173 2.55 10.43 -3.83
N VAL A 174 3.03 10.06 -2.64
CA VAL A 174 2.76 8.74 -2.03
C VAL A 174 1.28 8.60 -1.70
N TRP A 175 0.63 9.68 -1.26
CA TRP A 175 -0.79 9.68 -0.92
C TRP A 175 -1.68 9.45 -2.14
N ALA A 176 -1.35 10.07 -3.28
CA ALA A 176 -2.07 9.82 -4.53
C ALA A 176 -1.87 8.37 -5.01
N ALA A 177 -0.64 7.84 -4.93
CA ALA A 177 -0.35 6.45 -5.27
C ALA A 177 -1.09 5.46 -4.34
N ALA A 178 -1.15 5.72 -3.03
CA ALA A 178 -1.87 4.89 -2.08
C ALA A 178 -3.39 4.92 -2.30
N ALA A 179 -3.96 6.10 -2.60
CA ALA A 179 -5.37 6.25 -2.95
C ALA A 179 -5.72 5.48 -4.23
N PHE A 180 -4.88 5.59 -5.27
CA PHE A 180 -5.02 4.81 -6.50
C PHE A 180 -4.90 3.30 -6.23
N ASN A 181 -3.88 2.87 -5.47
CA ASN A 181 -3.68 1.47 -5.10
C ASN A 181 -4.88 0.91 -4.33
N THR A 182 -5.48 1.70 -3.44
CA THR A 182 -6.70 1.29 -2.71
C THR A 182 -7.84 0.97 -3.67
N LEU A 183 -8.08 1.79 -4.69
CA LEU A 183 -9.12 1.53 -5.69
C LEU A 183 -8.77 0.35 -6.61
N MET A 184 -7.48 0.13 -6.91
CA MET A 184 -7.05 -1.06 -7.64
C MET A 184 -7.27 -2.34 -6.83
N ALA A 185 -7.01 -2.28 -5.51
CA ALA A 185 -7.31 -3.38 -4.61
C ALA A 185 -8.83 -3.64 -4.52
N VAL A 186 -9.67 -2.60 -4.38
CA VAL A 186 -11.14 -2.73 -4.44
C VAL A 186 -11.56 -3.39 -5.75
N THR A 187 -11.03 -2.94 -6.88
CA THR A 187 -11.28 -3.54 -8.21
C THR A 187 -10.92 -5.02 -8.22
N GLY A 188 -9.77 -5.40 -7.66
CA GLY A 188 -9.36 -6.79 -7.50
C GLY A 188 -10.35 -7.60 -6.67
N PHE A 189 -10.84 -7.07 -5.54
CA PHE A 189 -11.81 -7.77 -4.70
C PHE A 189 -13.16 -7.98 -5.41
N VAL A 190 -13.62 -7.00 -6.20
CA VAL A 190 -14.86 -7.13 -6.97
C VAL A 190 -14.69 -8.11 -8.12
N VAL A 191 -13.67 -7.95 -8.96
CA VAL A 191 -13.46 -8.80 -10.15
C VAL A 191 -13.19 -10.26 -9.77
N ASN A 192 -12.47 -10.51 -8.67
CA ASN A 192 -12.21 -11.87 -8.20
C ASN A 192 -13.29 -12.39 -7.23
N ARG A 193 -14.42 -11.67 -7.06
CA ARG A 193 -15.56 -12.06 -6.21
C ARG A 193 -15.17 -12.43 -4.77
N VAL A 194 -14.22 -11.71 -4.20
CA VAL A 194 -13.72 -11.97 -2.84
C VAL A 194 -14.64 -11.30 -1.83
N THR A 195 -15.32 -12.11 -1.00
CA THR A 195 -16.35 -11.65 -0.05
C THR A 195 -15.94 -11.72 1.42
N ARG A 196 -14.70 -12.17 1.72
CA ARG A 196 -14.21 -12.34 3.11
C ARG A 196 -14.22 -11.08 3.97
N LEU A 197 -14.42 -9.91 3.37
CA LEU A 197 -14.49 -8.61 4.06
C LEU A 197 -15.91 -8.11 4.24
N ASP A 198 -16.88 -8.75 3.61
CA ASP A 198 -18.25 -8.26 3.55
C ASP A 198 -18.97 -8.43 4.90
N THR A 199 -18.50 -9.35 5.74
CA THR A 199 -19.00 -9.60 7.10
C THR A 199 -18.20 -8.90 8.19
N GLU A 200 -17.13 -8.19 7.84
CA GLU A 200 -16.24 -7.55 8.81
C GLU A 200 -16.82 -6.19 9.27
N PRO A 201 -16.64 -5.78 10.54
CA PRO A 201 -17.22 -4.54 11.03
C PRO A 201 -16.64 -3.30 10.35
N VAL A 202 -17.46 -2.55 9.63
CA VAL A 202 -17.06 -1.32 8.92
C VAL A 202 -16.55 -0.25 9.87
N ALA A 203 -17.14 -0.12 11.06
CA ALA A 203 -16.70 0.83 12.08
C ALA A 203 -15.24 0.56 12.51
N LEU A 204 -14.89 -0.71 12.71
CA LEU A 204 -13.53 -1.12 13.02
C LEU A 204 -12.59 -0.84 11.84
N ALA A 205 -13.04 -1.08 10.60
CA ALA A 205 -12.30 -0.73 9.39
C ALA A 205 -11.94 0.76 9.35
N ALA A 206 -12.92 1.62 9.65
CA ALA A 206 -12.75 3.07 9.65
C ALA A 206 -11.73 3.52 10.71
N VAL A 207 -11.78 2.95 11.92
CA VAL A 207 -10.79 3.22 12.98
C VAL A 207 -9.39 2.82 12.53
N LEU A 208 -9.24 1.62 11.98
CA LEU A 208 -7.93 1.12 11.52
C LEU A 208 -7.39 1.92 10.33
N ALA A 209 -8.26 2.35 9.41
CA ALA A 209 -7.89 3.26 8.33
C ALA A 209 -7.39 4.61 8.86
N ALA A 210 -8.09 5.20 9.84
CA ALA A 210 -7.67 6.45 10.47
C ALA A 210 -6.30 6.30 11.16
N VAL A 211 -6.08 5.21 11.91
CA VAL A 211 -4.79 4.89 12.54
C VAL A 211 -3.68 4.77 11.48
N ALA A 212 -3.93 4.03 10.40
CA ALA A 212 -2.98 3.84 9.31
C ALA A 212 -2.60 5.18 8.64
N LEU A 213 -3.59 6.05 8.38
CA LEU A 213 -3.38 7.37 7.78
C LEU A 213 -2.60 8.33 8.70
N ALA A 214 -2.81 8.24 10.02
CA ALA A 214 -2.13 9.09 11.00
C ALA A 214 -0.68 8.63 11.28
N ALA A 215 -0.38 7.34 11.15
CA ALA A 215 0.90 6.76 11.55
C ALA A 215 2.14 7.39 10.87
N PRO A 216 2.18 7.67 9.55
CA PRO A 216 3.33 8.33 8.91
C PRO A 216 3.64 9.71 9.51
N ALA A 217 2.61 10.49 9.82
CA ALA A 217 2.75 11.81 10.41
C ALA A 217 3.25 11.74 11.85
N ALA A 218 2.72 10.79 12.65
CA ALA A 218 3.18 10.53 14.01
C ALA A 218 4.67 10.14 14.03
N VAL A 219 5.10 9.23 13.16
CA VAL A 219 6.51 8.83 13.02
C VAL A 219 7.39 10.01 12.61
N ARG A 220 6.92 10.84 11.67
CA ARG A 220 7.64 12.05 11.26
C ARG A 220 7.78 13.06 12.40
N ALA A 221 6.76 13.22 13.25
CA ALA A 221 6.82 14.12 14.41
C ALA A 221 7.83 13.64 15.45
N VAL A 222 7.85 12.35 15.76
CA VAL A 222 8.80 11.75 16.72
C VAL A 222 10.23 11.72 16.19
N ARG A 223 10.41 11.40 14.91
CA ARG A 223 11.71 11.14 14.30
C ARG A 223 12.20 12.27 13.38
N GLY A 224 11.63 13.46 13.53
CA GLY A 224 11.83 14.61 12.64
C GLY A 224 13.30 14.90 12.33
N PRO A 225 13.58 15.68 11.26
CA PRO A 225 14.94 15.90 10.80
C PRO A 225 15.80 16.40 11.96
N VAL A 226 16.96 15.76 12.16
CA VAL A 226 17.97 16.24 13.11
C VAL A 226 18.27 17.68 12.71
N ARG A 227 17.81 18.65 13.50
CA ARG A 227 18.19 20.05 13.32
C ARG A 227 19.71 20.05 13.33
N ARG A 228 20.35 20.33 12.19
CA ARG A 228 21.77 20.65 12.21
C ARG A 228 21.87 21.88 13.09
N ARG A 229 22.44 21.73 14.30
CA ARG A 229 22.88 22.86 15.10
C ARG A 229 23.94 23.54 14.24
N THR A 230 23.55 24.64 13.61
CA THR A 230 24.47 25.63 13.04
C THR A 230 25.14 26.36 14.18
#